data_AF-A0A929PF78-F1
#
_entry.id   AF-A0A929PF78-F1
#
_cell.length_a   1.000
_cell.length_b   1.000
_cell.length_c   1.000
_cell.angle_alpha   90.00
_cell.angle_beta   90.00
_cell.angle_gamma   90.00
#
_symmetry.space_group_name_H-M   'P 1'
#
loop_
_entity.id
_entity.type
_entity.pdbx_description
1 polymer ?
#
loop_
_entity_poly.entity_id
_entity_poly.type
_entity_poly.pdbx_seq_one_letter_code
_entity_poly.pdbx_strand_id
1 'polypeptide(L)'
;MEEDEYPIYDPLGIEIFAIDETFESLFNGLKGVYFRLFYKESKRPDSIRDLEKEASFYKRFKEIGRLKKSYKYNDWELKGKAVKLYSNEFKEMIDTELIEYPTLNSIGLSKM
;
A
#
# COMPACT_ATOMS: atom_id res chain seq x y z
N MET A 1 -0.78 -23.88 24.67
CA MET A 1 -2.05 -23.65 23.96
C MET A 1 -1.75 -23.95 22.52
N GLU A 2 -2.11 -25.15 22.08
CA GLU A 2 -2.13 -25.49 20.65
C GLU A 2 -3.33 -24.72 20.09
N GLU A 3 -3.07 -23.76 19.20
CA GLU A 3 -4.13 -23.19 18.39
C GLU A 3 -4.52 -24.27 17.38
N ASP A 4 -5.77 -24.74 17.44
CA ASP A 4 -6.34 -25.68 16.50
C ASP A 4 -6.23 -25.11 15.07
N GLU A 5 -5.18 -25.49 14.34
CA GLU A 5 -5.08 -25.34 12.88
C GLU A 5 -6.09 -26.30 12.23
N TYR A 6 -7.38 -25.94 12.27
CA TYR A 6 -8.33 -26.53 11.34
C TYR A 6 -7.94 -26.08 9.92
N PRO A 7 -7.61 -27.02 9.00
CA PRO A 7 -7.40 -26.66 7.62
C PRO A 7 -8.68 -25.99 7.11
N ILE A 8 -8.53 -24.85 6.42
CA ILE A 8 -9.65 -24.14 5.79
C ILE A 8 -10.45 -25.16 4.96
N TYR A 9 -11.67 -25.46 5.40
CA TYR A 9 -12.60 -26.31 4.67
C TYR A 9 -13.30 -25.47 3.61
N ASP A 10 -12.59 -25.22 2.50
CA ASP A 10 -13.04 -24.40 1.38
C ASP A 10 -13.10 -25.25 0.09
N PRO A 11 -14.12 -26.11 -0.05
CA PRO A 11 -14.25 -27.01 -1.21
C PRO A 11 -14.47 -26.26 -2.53
N LEU A 12 -14.82 -24.97 -2.48
CA LEU A 12 -15.04 -24.12 -3.65
C LEU A 12 -13.90 -23.12 -3.91
N GLY A 13 -12.92 -23.01 -3.01
CA GLY A 13 -11.80 -22.07 -3.12
C GLY A 13 -12.18 -20.60 -2.91
N ILE A 14 -13.35 -20.29 -2.34
CA ILE A 14 -13.86 -18.92 -2.18
C ILE A 14 -13.04 -18.12 -1.16
N GLU A 15 -12.67 -18.72 -0.03
CA GLU A 15 -11.87 -18.05 0.99
C GLU A 15 -10.45 -17.81 0.51
N ILE A 16 -9.87 -18.81 -0.17
CA ILE A 16 -8.55 -18.69 -0.80
C ILE A 16 -8.55 -17.57 -1.84
N PHE A 17 -9.59 -17.52 -2.68
CA PHE A 17 -9.76 -16.48 -3.68
C PHE A 17 -9.89 -15.09 -3.05
N ALA A 18 -10.73 -14.94 -2.02
CA ALA A 18 -10.93 -13.67 -1.33
C ALA A 18 -9.64 -13.15 -0.66
N ILE A 19 -8.84 -14.05 -0.09
CA ILE A 19 -7.52 -13.71 0.47
C ILE A 19 -6.59 -13.20 -0.64
N ASP A 20 -6.54 -13.88 -1.79
CA ASP A 20 -5.68 -13.49 -2.89
C ASP A 20 -6.07 -12.13 -3.48
N GLU A 21 -7.36 -11.90 -3.74
CA GLU A 21 -7.86 -10.62 -4.22
C GLU A 21 -7.58 -9.49 -3.23
N THR A 22 -7.80 -9.72 -1.94
CA THR A 22 -7.53 -8.73 -0.89
C THR A 22 -6.04 -8.40 -0.82
N PHE A 23 -5.19 -9.43 -0.89
CA PHE A 23 -3.74 -9.26 -0.93
C PHE A 23 -3.29 -8.45 -2.14
N GLU A 24 -3.76 -8.79 -3.33
CA GLU A 24 -3.44 -8.10 -4.57
C GLU A 24 -3.89 -6.64 -4.53
N SER A 25 -5.13 -6.39 -4.10
CA SER A 25 -5.70 -5.05 -3.95
C SER A 25 -4.89 -4.21 -2.97
N LEU A 26 -4.60 -4.74 -1.77
CA LEU A 26 -3.86 -4.05 -0.73
C LEU A 26 -2.44 -3.69 -1.19
N PHE A 27 -1.68 -4.65 -1.72
CA PHE A 27 -0.29 -4.38 -2.12
C PHE A 27 -0.19 -3.45 -3.33
N ASN A 28 -1.12 -3.55 -4.29
CA ASN A 28 -1.18 -2.60 -5.40
C ASN A 28 -1.57 -1.21 -4.91
N GLY A 29 -2.53 -1.11 -4.00
CA GLY A 29 -2.96 0.13 -3.35
C GLY A 29 -1.81 0.79 -2.59
N LEU A 30 -1.14 0.05 -1.71
CA LEU A 30 -0.02 0.53 -0.90
C LEU A 30 1.15 1.01 -1.76
N LYS A 31 1.53 0.21 -2.77
CA LYS A 31 2.53 0.62 -3.76
C LYS A 31 2.12 1.91 -4.47
N GLY A 32 0.83 2.02 -4.84
CA GLY A 32 0.28 3.21 -5.47
C GLY A 32 0.36 4.46 -4.58
N VAL A 33 -0.04 4.35 -3.31
CA VAL A 33 0.02 5.46 -2.34
C VAL A 33 1.46 5.94 -2.15
N TYR A 34 2.42 5.04 -1.89
CA TYR A 34 3.82 5.45 -1.74
C TYR A 34 4.39 6.12 -2.98
N PHE A 35 4.04 5.64 -4.18
CA PHE A 35 4.46 6.30 -5.40
C PHE A 35 3.87 7.72 -5.53
N ARG A 36 2.59 7.90 -5.18
CA ARG A 36 1.97 9.23 -5.19
C ARG A 36 2.58 10.15 -4.14
N LEU A 37 2.81 9.69 -2.92
CA LEU A 37 3.48 10.46 -1.88
C LEU A 37 4.88 10.91 -2.32
N PHE A 38 5.68 9.99 -2.85
CA PHE A 38 6.98 10.31 -3.47
C PHE A 38 6.83 11.40 -4.55
N TYR A 39 5.89 11.21 -5.47
CA TYR A 39 5.69 12.14 -6.57
C TYR A 39 5.28 13.53 -6.06
N LYS A 40 4.30 13.59 -5.16
CA LYS A 40 3.81 14.86 -4.59
C LYS A 40 4.92 15.59 -3.82
N GLU A 41 5.73 14.89 -3.02
CA GLU A 41 6.87 15.50 -2.31
C GLU A 41 7.95 15.99 -3.28
N SER A 42 8.28 15.20 -4.32
CA SER A 42 9.26 15.59 -5.35
C SER A 42 8.86 16.82 -6.17
N LYS A 43 7.57 17.17 -6.16
CA LYS A 43 6.99 18.32 -6.86
C LYS A 43 6.78 19.54 -5.97
N ARG A 44 7.08 19.45 -4.68
CA ARG A 44 7.05 20.61 -3.79
C ARG A 44 8.18 21.60 -4.14
N PRO A 45 7.97 22.91 -3.92
CA PRO A 45 9.05 23.89 -4.02
C PRO A 45 10.23 23.54 -3.10
N ASP A 46 11.46 23.82 -3.54
CA ASP A 46 12.68 23.48 -2.80
C ASP A 46 12.72 24.05 -1.37
N SER A 47 12.01 25.15 -1.11
CA SER A 47 11.94 25.78 0.22
C SER A 47 11.17 24.96 1.26
N ILE A 48 10.30 24.04 0.83
CA ILE A 48 9.46 23.23 1.72
C ILE A 48 9.59 21.72 1.44
N ARG A 49 10.39 21.35 0.44
CA ARG A 49 10.62 19.96 0.06
C ARG A 49 11.49 19.27 1.10
N ASP A 50 11.04 18.11 1.54
CA ASP A 50 11.69 17.19 2.46
C ASP A 50 12.29 16.02 1.67
N LEU A 51 13.60 16.10 1.43
CA LEU A 51 14.36 15.09 0.68
C LEU A 51 14.43 13.75 1.42
N GLU A 52 14.34 13.74 2.75
CA GLU A 52 14.35 12.50 3.53
C GLU A 52 13.01 11.77 3.36
N LYS A 53 11.89 12.49 3.44
CA LYS A 53 10.56 11.94 3.14
C LYS A 53 10.47 11.41 1.73
N GLU A 54 10.92 12.18 0.74
CA GLU A 54 10.92 11.74 -0.65
C GLU A 54 11.69 10.43 -0.85
N ALA A 55 12.93 10.37 -0.33
CA ALA A 55 13.77 9.19 -0.43
C ALA A 55 13.13 7.99 0.31
N SER A 56 12.53 8.23 1.47
CA SER A 56 11.82 7.22 2.25
C SER A 56 10.62 6.64 1.49
N PHE A 57 9.75 7.49 0.92
CA PHE A 57 8.61 7.04 0.14
C PHE A 57 9.03 6.23 -1.08
N TYR A 58 10.07 6.68 -1.81
CA TYR A 58 10.56 5.95 -2.97
C TYR A 58 11.20 4.61 -2.60
N LYS A 59 11.94 4.56 -1.49
CA LYS A 59 12.50 3.33 -0.95
C LYS A 59 11.35 2.35 -0.62
N ARG A 60 10.34 2.81 0.12
CA ARG A 60 9.23 1.96 0.53
C ARG A 60 8.38 1.49 -0.65
N PHE A 61 8.12 2.34 -1.64
CA PHE A 61 7.50 1.95 -2.92
C PHE A 61 8.18 0.74 -3.58
N LYS A 62 9.53 0.73 -3.63
CA LYS A 62 10.29 -0.40 -4.18
C LYS A 62 10.20 -1.63 -3.29
N GLU A 63 10.28 -1.45 -1.97
CA GLU A 63 10.16 -2.53 -1.00
C GLU A 63 8.82 -3.24 -1.10
N ILE A 64 7.70 -2.52 -1.13
CA ILE A 64 6.36 -3.11 -1.29
C ILE A 64 6.28 -3.90 -2.60
N GLY A 65 6.86 -3.39 -3.69
CA GLY A 65 6.93 -4.12 -4.95
C GLY A 65 7.76 -5.41 -4.89
N ARG A 66 8.82 -5.45 -4.07
CA ARG A 66 9.64 -6.67 -3.85
C ARG A 66 8.95 -7.64 -2.91
N LEU A 67 8.37 -7.14 -1.82
CA LEU A 67 7.61 -7.92 -0.85
C LEU A 67 6.44 -8.63 -1.53
N LYS A 68 5.64 -7.93 -2.34
CA LYS A 68 4.55 -8.55 -3.11
C LYS A 68 5.04 -9.76 -3.92
N LYS A 69 6.18 -9.59 -4.62
CA LYS A 69 6.79 -10.65 -5.45
C LYS A 69 7.39 -11.80 -4.65
N SER A 70 7.68 -11.63 -3.34
CA SER A 70 8.22 -12.70 -2.52
C SER A 70 7.16 -13.70 -2.03
N TYR A 71 5.87 -13.34 -2.08
CA TYR A 71 4.79 -14.28 -1.77
C TYR A 71 4.55 -15.19 -2.97
N LYS A 72 4.53 -16.50 -2.74
CA LYS A 72 4.15 -17.45 -3.79
C LYS A 72 2.65 -17.37 -4.05
N TYR A 73 2.25 -17.75 -5.26
CA TYR A 73 0.84 -17.74 -5.66
C TYR A 73 -0.05 -18.56 -4.70
N ASN A 74 0.43 -19.72 -4.24
CA ASN A 74 -0.31 -20.67 -3.42
C ASN A 74 -0.14 -20.49 -1.89
N ASP A 75 0.62 -19.50 -1.42
CA ASP A 75 0.84 -19.27 0.02
C ASP A 75 -0.27 -18.41 0.64
N TRP A 76 -1.52 -18.89 0.61
CA TRP A 76 -2.70 -18.14 1.06
C TRP A 76 -2.65 -17.77 2.56
N GLU A 77 -2.10 -18.63 3.42
CA GLU A 77 -1.92 -18.31 4.85
C GLU A 77 -1.00 -17.10 5.07
N LEU A 78 0.13 -17.08 4.36
CA LEU A 78 1.10 -15.99 4.46
C LEU A 78 0.53 -14.69 3.87
N LYS A 79 -0.23 -14.80 2.77
CA LYS A 79 -0.96 -13.67 2.20
C LYS A 79 -2.00 -13.12 3.18
N GLY A 80 -2.77 -13.97 3.85
CA GLY A 80 -3.73 -13.55 4.88
C GLY A 80 -3.07 -12.86 6.06
N LYS A 81 -1.93 -13.37 6.55
CA LYS A 81 -1.12 -12.71 7.58
C LYS A 81 -0.57 -11.36 7.10
N ALA A 82 -0.12 -11.28 5.85
CA ALA A 82 0.36 -10.03 5.26
C ALA A 82 -0.76 -8.99 5.13
N VAL A 83 -1.96 -9.39 4.70
CA VAL A 83 -3.12 -8.49 4.63
C VAL A 83 -3.38 -7.83 5.97
N LYS A 84 -3.41 -8.61 7.07
CA LYS A 84 -3.60 -8.06 8.42
C LYS A 84 -2.48 -7.09 8.81
N LEU A 85 -1.23 -7.42 8.51
CA LEU A 85 -0.08 -6.60 8.86
C LEU A 85 -0.04 -5.25 8.11
N TYR A 86 -0.26 -5.28 6.79
CA TYR A 86 -0.06 -4.11 5.92
C TYR A 86 -1.31 -3.23 5.76
N SER A 87 -2.48 -3.67 6.23
CA SER A 87 -3.71 -2.85 6.17
C SER A 87 -3.60 -1.56 6.98
N ASN A 88 -2.91 -1.61 8.14
CA ASN A 88 -2.69 -0.42 8.96
C ASN A 88 -1.75 0.56 8.27
N GLU A 89 -0.63 0.08 7.72
CA GLU A 89 0.31 0.90 6.94
C GLU A 89 -0.40 1.58 5.76
N PHE A 90 -1.27 0.85 5.05
CA PHE A 90 -2.04 1.42 3.95
C PHE A 90 -2.97 2.55 4.39
N LYS A 91 -3.70 2.35 5.48
CA LYS A 91 -4.57 3.37 6.06
C LYS A 91 -3.78 4.60 6.49
N GLU A 92 -2.70 4.41 7.23
CA GLU A 92 -1.84 5.50 7.71
C GLU A 92 -1.29 6.33 6.54
N MET A 93 -0.84 5.68 5.47
CA MET A 93 -0.29 6.40 4.32
C MET A 93 -1.36 7.11 3.48
N ILE A 94 -2.58 6.58 3.42
CA ILE A 94 -3.72 7.33 2.85
C ILE A 94 -3.99 8.58 3.70
N ASP A 95 -4.04 8.43 5.02
CA ASP A 95 -4.27 9.55 5.93
C ASP A 95 -3.16 10.62 5.80
N THR A 96 -1.89 10.20 5.73
CA THR A 96 -0.76 11.08 5.41
C THR A 96 -0.95 11.78 4.07
N GLU A 97 -1.35 11.05 3.02
CA GLU A 97 -1.59 11.64 1.69
C GLU A 97 -2.69 12.71 1.74
N LEU A 98 -3.78 12.47 2.48
CA LEU A 98 -4.91 13.39 2.57
C LEU A 98 -4.62 14.63 3.43
N ILE A 99 -3.88 14.45 4.53
CA ILE A 99 -3.60 15.51 5.51
C ILE A 99 -2.44 16.39 5.04
N GLU A 100 -1.32 15.79 4.64
CA GLU A 100 -0.11 16.53 4.30
C GLU A 100 -0.05 16.92 2.83
N TYR A 101 -0.75 16.20 1.95
CA TYR A 101 -0.73 16.44 0.51
C TYR A 101 -2.13 16.55 -0.09
N PRO A 102 -2.99 17.44 0.48
CA PRO A 102 -4.31 17.65 -0.04
C PRO A 102 -4.20 18.01 -1.51
N THR A 103 -4.93 17.27 -2.35
CA THR A 103 -5.00 17.57 -3.77
C THR A 103 -5.55 18.99 -3.90
N LEU A 104 -4.73 19.94 -4.36
CA LEU A 104 -5.23 21.25 -4.78
C LEU A 104 -6.14 21.01 -5.99
N ASN A 105 -7.43 20.77 -5.74
CA ASN A 105 -8.44 20.95 -6.78
C ASN A 105 -8.40 22.43 -7.18
N SER A 106 -7.96 22.67 -8.42
CA SER A 106 -8.20 23.89 -9.18
C SER A 106 -7.83 25.23 -8.51
N ILE A 107 -6.53 25.53 -8.42
CA ILE A 107 -6.07 26.94 -8.48
C ILE A 107 -4.99 26.99 -9.56
N GLY A 108 -5.39 27.29 -10.81
CA GLY A 108 -4.40 27.54 -11.87
C GLY A 108 -4.84 27.41 -13.32
N LEU A 109 -5.98 26.80 -13.65
CA LEU A 109 -6.60 26.90 -14.99
C LEU A 109 -7.71 27.97 -15.00
N SER A 110 -7.44 29.12 -14.38
CA SER A 110 -8.24 30.32 -14.60
C SER A 110 -7.29 31.43 -15.00
N LYS A 111 -7.14 31.58 -16.32
CA LYS A 111 -6.71 32.78 -17.03
C LYS A 111 -5.46 33.49 -16.46
N MET A 112 -4.33 33.29 -17.13
CA MET A 112 -3.52 34.39 -17.69
C MET A 112 -2.67 33.85 -18.82
#